data_AF-A0A7W6J9Q6-F1
#
_entry.id   AF-A0A7W6J9Q6-F1
#
_cell.length_a   1.000
_cell.length_b   1.000
_cell.length_c   1.000
_cell.angle_alpha   90.00
_cell.angle_beta   90.00
_cell.angle_gamma   90.00
#
_symmetry.space_group_name_H-M   'P 1'
#
loop_
_entity.id
_entity.type
_entity.pdbx_description
1 polymer ?
#
loop_
_entity_poly.entity_id
_entity_poly.type
_entity_poly.pdbx_seq_one_letter_code
_entity_poly.pdbx_strand_id
1 'polypeptide(L)'
;MTGTADTIRVVIPLTIRKRNGRPKILPPDDVDVRNGRAQDPHVLRAIARAWSWRRQLETGAASTIQDIAAAEKVSDRFVSRMMRLAYLSPEVLEHLVIRRVPPARSLNDLVALADRPWAEQMDIAFDQHPLQPAQQDSFATSLSNV
;
A
#
# COMPACT_ATOMS: atom_id res chain seq x y z
N MET A 1 41.09 -36.60 21.81
CA MET A 1 39.83 -36.41 22.57
C MET A 1 38.95 -35.46 21.75
N THR A 2 37.69 -35.84 21.57
CA THR A 2 36.73 -35.44 20.53
C THR A 2 36.44 -33.94 20.42
N GLY A 3 36.61 -33.40 19.20
CA GLY A 3 36.18 -32.04 18.83
C GLY A 3 34.66 -31.94 18.86
N THR A 4 34.17 -31.07 19.74
CA THR A 4 32.74 -30.87 19.97
C THR A 4 32.17 -30.07 18.79
N ALA A 5 31.19 -30.64 18.10
CA ALA A 5 30.52 -30.02 16.97
C ALA A 5 29.93 -28.66 17.36
N ASP A 6 30.44 -27.61 16.73
CA ASP A 6 30.01 -26.22 16.90
C ASP A 6 28.60 -26.07 16.30
N THR A 7 27.59 -26.45 17.09
CA THR A 7 26.20 -26.55 16.64
C THR A 7 25.43 -25.32 17.04
N ILE A 8 25.17 -24.43 16.09
CA ILE A 8 24.35 -23.23 16.32
C ILE A 8 22.87 -23.65 16.32
N ARG A 9 22.24 -23.63 17.50
CA ARG A 9 20.81 -23.87 17.67
C ARG A 9 20.04 -22.55 17.57
N VAL A 10 19.35 -22.33 16.45
CA VAL A 10 18.44 -21.19 16.27
C VAL A 10 17.01 -21.63 16.60
N VAL A 11 16.43 -21.05 17.64
CA VAL A 11 15.02 -21.27 18.02
C VAL A 11 14.19 -20.13 17.44
N ILE A 12 13.32 -20.45 16.47
CA ILE A 12 12.41 -19.50 15.84
C ILE A 12 11.00 -19.78 16.39
N PRO A 13 10.41 -18.89 17.21
CA PRO A 13 9.07 -19.09 17.76
C PRO A 13 7.98 -18.94 16.69
N LEU A 14 7.63 -20.01 15.98
CA LEU A 14 6.59 -19.96 14.93
C LEU A 14 5.18 -20.03 15.53
N THR A 15 4.29 -19.13 15.11
CA THR A 15 2.87 -19.15 15.49
C THR A 15 2.00 -19.58 14.29
N ILE A 16 1.24 -20.66 14.44
CA ILE A 16 0.38 -21.20 13.37
C ILE A 16 -0.96 -20.45 13.37
N ARG A 17 -1.28 -19.76 12.26
CA ARG A 17 -2.59 -19.09 12.06
C ARG A 17 -3.31 -19.60 10.80
N LYS A 18 -4.63 -19.74 10.86
CA LYS A 18 -5.48 -20.18 9.73
C LYS A 18 -6.02 -18.97 8.96
N ARG A 19 -5.75 -18.88 7.65
CA ARG A 19 -6.43 -17.97 6.71
C ARG A 19 -7.00 -18.82 5.57
N ASN A 20 -8.31 -18.77 5.36
CA ASN A 20 -9.06 -19.49 4.31
C ASN A 20 -8.94 -21.04 4.36
N GLY A 21 -8.93 -21.63 5.57
CA GLY A 21 -9.02 -23.09 5.73
C GLY A 21 -7.74 -23.90 5.44
N ARG A 22 -6.65 -23.27 5.00
CA ARG A 22 -5.34 -23.93 4.82
C ARG A 22 -4.33 -23.42 5.86
N PRO A 23 -3.64 -24.31 6.61
CA PRO A 23 -2.61 -23.88 7.55
C PRO A 23 -1.41 -23.32 6.79
N LYS A 24 -0.99 -22.10 7.15
CA LYS A 24 0.28 -21.51 6.72
C LYS A 24 1.14 -21.25 7.96
N ILE A 25 2.42 -21.58 7.87
CA ILE A 25 3.41 -21.27 8.90
C ILE A 25 3.68 -19.76 8.79
N LEU A 26 3.40 -19.01 9.86
CA LEU A 26 3.71 -17.59 9.94
C LEU A 26 4.96 -17.40 10.82
N PRO A 27 5.86 -16.47 10.47
CA PRO A 27 6.95 -16.05 11.34
C PRO A 27 6.44 -15.50 12.70
N PRO A 28 7.28 -15.53 13.75
CA PRO A 28 6.99 -14.89 15.04
C PRO A 28 6.63 -13.40 14.92
N ASP A 29 5.78 -12.89 15.81
CA ASP A 29 5.30 -11.49 15.80
C ASP A 29 6.43 -10.45 15.92
N ASP A 30 7.57 -10.85 16.47
CA ASP A 30 8.78 -10.09 16.76
C ASP A 30 9.85 -10.19 15.66
N VAL A 31 9.63 -11.05 14.66
CA VAL A 31 10.36 -11.00 13.39
C VAL A 31 9.45 -10.30 12.39
N ASP A 32 9.56 -8.97 12.36
CA ASP A 32 9.02 -8.18 11.27
C ASP A 32 9.65 -8.67 9.95
N VAL A 33 9.00 -9.63 9.29
CA VAL A 33 9.14 -9.80 7.84
C VAL A 33 8.63 -8.54 7.12
N ARG A 34 8.01 -7.61 7.88
CA ARG A 34 7.79 -6.21 7.52
C ARG A 34 9.06 -5.35 7.46
N ASN A 35 10.22 -5.84 7.91
CA ASN A 35 11.50 -5.23 7.59
C ASN A 35 11.81 -5.26 6.09
N GLY A 36 11.05 -6.04 5.32
CA GLY A 36 10.80 -5.77 3.91
C GLY A 36 9.67 -4.76 3.77
N ARG A 37 9.97 -3.46 3.92
CA ARG A 37 9.12 -2.32 3.50
C ARG A 37 8.94 -2.31 1.97
N ALA A 38 8.47 -3.40 1.40
CA ALA A 38 8.13 -3.47 0.00
C ALA A 38 6.82 -2.71 -0.14
N GLN A 39 6.93 -1.43 -0.48
CA GLN A 39 5.83 -0.64 -1.01
C GLN A 39 4.95 -1.52 -1.93
N ASP A 40 3.63 -1.39 -1.79
CA ASP A 40 2.69 -2.22 -2.53
C ASP A 40 3.04 -2.19 -4.04
N PRO A 41 3.49 -3.33 -4.63
CA PRO A 41 3.84 -3.41 -6.04
C PRO A 41 2.70 -2.97 -6.95
N HIS A 42 1.45 -3.05 -6.48
CA HIS A 42 0.28 -2.57 -7.20
C HIS A 42 0.28 -1.04 -7.35
N VAL A 43 0.61 -0.29 -6.29
CA VAL A 43 0.69 1.18 -6.32
C VAL A 43 1.80 1.63 -7.27
N LEU A 44 2.98 1.01 -7.19
CA LEU A 44 4.09 1.32 -8.09
C LEU A 44 3.75 1.05 -9.56
N ARG A 45 3.13 -0.09 -9.85
CA ARG A 45 2.69 -0.42 -11.21
C ARG A 45 1.64 0.57 -11.72
N ALA A 46 0.71 0.99 -10.88
CA ALA A 46 -0.30 1.97 -11.24
C ALA A 46 0.31 3.32 -11.60
N ILE A 47 1.26 3.82 -10.79
CA ILE A 47 2.00 5.07 -11.08
C ILE A 47 2.79 4.93 -12.38
N ALA A 48 3.52 3.83 -12.56
CA ALA A 48 4.29 3.58 -13.78
C ALA A 48 3.40 3.56 -15.03
N ARG A 49 2.22 2.91 -14.96
CA ARG A 49 1.24 2.91 -16.07
C ARG A 49 0.72 4.31 -16.36
N ALA A 50 0.35 5.07 -15.34
CA ALA A 50 -0.12 6.44 -15.50
C ALA A 50 0.91 7.32 -16.24
N TRP A 51 2.19 7.22 -15.86
CA TRP A 51 3.29 7.91 -16.54
C TRP A 51 3.53 7.42 -17.96
N SER A 52 3.47 6.10 -18.19
CA SER A 52 3.62 5.52 -19.52
C SER A 52 2.53 6.02 -20.48
N TRP A 53 1.27 6.03 -20.04
CA TRP A 53 0.15 6.51 -20.85
C TRP A 53 0.24 8.01 -21.14
N ARG A 54 0.61 8.81 -20.13
CA ARG A 54 0.88 10.24 -20.33
C ARG A 54 1.97 10.43 -21.39
N ARG A 55 3.06 9.67 -21.31
CA ARG A 55 4.15 9.74 -22.28
C ARG A 55 3.70 9.32 -23.68
N GLN A 56 2.85 8.30 -23.82
CA GLN A 56 2.30 7.89 -25.12
C GLN A 56 1.49 9.00 -25.78
N LEU A 57 0.70 9.76 -25.01
CA LEU A 57 -0.01 10.93 -25.52
C LEU A 57 0.95 12.07 -25.90
N GLU A 58 1.94 12.35 -25.05
CA GLU A 58 2.95 13.40 -25.30
C GLU A 58 3.83 13.09 -26.52
N THR A 59 4.16 11.82 -26.77
CA THR A 59 4.95 11.40 -27.95
C THR A 59 4.10 11.17 -29.19
N GLY A 60 2.76 11.25 -29.09
CA GLY A 60 1.85 10.90 -30.18
C GLY A 60 1.82 9.40 -30.53
N ALA A 61 2.33 8.53 -29.65
CA ALA A 61 2.24 7.08 -29.82
C ALA A 61 0.80 6.57 -29.63
N ALA A 62 -0.01 7.31 -28.88
CA ALA A 62 -1.46 7.20 -28.85
C ALA A 62 -2.06 8.58 -29.14
N SER A 63 -3.13 8.63 -29.95
CA SER A 63 -3.79 9.89 -30.31
C SER A 63 -4.82 10.32 -29.27
N THR A 64 -5.45 9.34 -28.61
CA THR A 64 -6.54 9.58 -27.67
C THR A 64 -6.50 8.63 -26.47
N ILE A 65 -7.26 8.97 -25.41
CA ILE A 65 -7.45 8.08 -24.25
C ILE A 65 -8.14 6.78 -24.66
N GLN A 66 -9.02 6.83 -25.67
CA GLN A 66 -9.72 5.68 -26.22
C GLN A 66 -8.75 4.69 -26.86
N ASP A 67 -7.71 5.17 -27.56
CA ASP A 67 -6.68 4.32 -28.15
C ASP A 67 -5.91 3.55 -27.06
N ILE A 68 -5.56 4.25 -25.98
CA ILE A 68 -4.88 3.65 -24.82
C ILE A 68 -5.79 2.61 -24.15
N ALA A 69 -7.07 2.94 -23.96
CA ALA A 69 -8.04 2.04 -23.36
C ALA A 69 -8.23 0.76 -24.19
N ALA A 70 -8.31 0.90 -25.52
CA ALA A 70 -8.42 -0.23 -26.44
C ALA A 70 -7.15 -1.11 -26.41
N ALA A 71 -5.96 -0.52 -26.42
CA ALA A 71 -4.69 -1.24 -26.36
C ALA A 71 -4.53 -2.03 -25.04
N GLU A 72 -4.95 -1.44 -23.92
CA GLU A 72 -4.82 -2.01 -22.58
C GLU A 72 -6.03 -2.88 -22.18
N LYS A 73 -7.07 -2.95 -23.02
CA LYS A 73 -8.34 -3.68 -22.79
C LYS A 73 -9.02 -3.27 -21.47
N VAL A 74 -9.03 -1.98 -21.19
CA VAL A 74 -9.69 -1.37 -20.03
C VAL A 74 -10.68 -0.30 -20.49
N SER A 75 -11.50 0.22 -19.59
CA SER A 75 -12.38 1.34 -19.94
C SER A 75 -11.63 2.66 -20.03
N ASP A 76 -12.09 3.52 -20.93
CA ASP A 76 -11.69 4.93 -21.06
C ASP A 76 -11.76 5.69 -19.72
N ARG A 77 -12.83 5.46 -18.94
CA ARG A 77 -13.01 6.02 -17.59
C ARG A 77 -11.94 5.54 -16.63
N PHE A 78 -11.50 4.29 -16.73
CA PHE A 78 -10.43 3.75 -15.89
C PHE A 78 -9.09 4.39 -16.23
N VAL A 79 -8.75 4.48 -17.52
CA VAL A 79 -7.52 5.16 -17.99
C VAL A 79 -7.52 6.62 -17.53
N SER A 80 -8.60 7.34 -17.78
CA SER A 80 -8.74 8.75 -17.41
C SER A 80 -8.51 8.97 -15.91
N ARG A 81 -9.13 8.14 -15.07
CA ARG A 81 -8.97 8.21 -13.61
C ARG A 81 -7.54 7.89 -13.17
N MET A 82 -6.98 6.80 -13.68
CA MET A 82 -5.67 6.30 -13.24
C MET A 82 -4.52 7.18 -13.74
N MET A 83 -4.66 7.80 -14.91
CA MET A 83 -3.68 8.74 -15.47
C MET A 83 -3.45 9.96 -14.56
N ARG A 84 -4.42 10.31 -13.69
CA ARG A 84 -4.28 11.38 -12.69
C ARG A 84 -3.14 11.14 -11.71
N LEU A 85 -2.76 9.88 -11.45
CA LEU A 85 -1.62 9.55 -10.59
C LEU A 85 -0.29 10.11 -11.12
N ALA A 86 -0.18 10.38 -12.42
CA ALA A 86 0.99 11.01 -13.01
C ALA A 86 1.13 12.51 -12.65
N TYR A 87 0.11 13.10 -12.02
CA TYR A 87 0.04 14.51 -11.64
C TYR A 87 0.01 14.72 -10.11
N LEU A 88 0.32 13.69 -9.33
CA LEU A 88 0.61 13.83 -7.91
C LEU A 88 1.79 14.78 -7.71
N SER A 89 1.83 15.44 -6.56
CA SER A 89 2.93 16.33 -6.20
C SER A 89 4.27 15.58 -6.23
N PRO A 90 5.36 16.27 -6.59
CA PRO A 90 6.70 15.67 -6.60
C PRO A 90 7.08 15.05 -5.25
N GLU A 91 6.68 15.68 -4.14
CA GLU A 91 6.96 15.20 -2.78
C GLU A 91 6.25 13.87 -2.50
N VAL A 92 4.97 13.73 -2.88
CA VAL A 92 4.24 12.48 -2.72
C VAL A 92 4.86 11.38 -3.59
N LEU A 93 5.23 11.70 -4.83
CA LEU A 93 5.88 10.75 -5.73
C LEU A 93 7.26 10.32 -5.21
N GLU A 94 8.05 11.21 -4.61
CA GLU A 94 9.31 10.86 -3.96
C GLU A 94 9.09 9.89 -2.79
N HIS A 95 8.11 10.18 -1.92
CA HIS A 95 7.82 9.34 -0.76
C HIS A 95 7.33 7.96 -1.18
N LEU A 96 6.47 7.91 -2.21
CA LEU A 96 6.02 6.66 -2.79
C LEU A 96 7.20 5.95 -3.46
N VAL A 97 7.79 6.47 -4.52
CA VAL A 97 8.70 5.71 -5.40
C VAL A 97 10.11 5.52 -4.83
N ILE A 98 10.68 6.57 -4.23
CA ILE A 98 12.08 6.58 -3.79
C ILE A 98 12.18 6.08 -2.35
N ARG A 99 11.43 6.70 -1.44
CA ARG A 99 11.46 6.35 -0.02
C ARG A 99 10.68 5.07 0.28
N ARG A 100 9.90 4.56 -0.69
CA ARG A 100 9.09 3.35 -0.60
C ARG A 100 8.19 3.33 0.64
N VAL A 101 7.69 4.51 1.01
CA VAL A 101 6.75 4.67 2.11
C VAL A 101 5.38 4.22 1.60
N PRO A 102 4.77 3.17 2.20
CA PRO A 102 3.43 2.78 1.84
C PRO A 102 2.46 3.93 2.12
N PRO A 103 1.55 4.27 1.19
CA PRO A 103 0.51 5.26 1.48
C PRO A 103 -0.39 4.77 2.60
N ALA A 104 -0.89 5.69 3.43
CA ALA A 104 -1.91 5.38 4.42
C ALA A 104 -3.30 5.16 3.78
N ARG A 105 -3.41 5.48 2.48
CA ARG A 105 -4.65 5.53 1.70
C ARG A 105 -4.65 4.51 0.57
N SER A 106 -5.85 4.18 0.07
CA SER A 106 -5.99 3.28 -1.07
C SER A 106 -5.55 3.93 -2.38
N LEU A 107 -5.34 3.14 -3.44
CA LEU A 107 -5.04 3.67 -4.77
C LEU A 107 -6.12 4.61 -5.30
N ASN A 108 -7.40 4.33 -5.01
CA ASN A 108 -8.51 5.20 -5.42
C ASN A 108 -8.46 6.56 -4.71
N ASP A 109 -8.03 6.58 -3.44
CA ASP A 109 -7.88 7.80 -2.68
C ASP A 109 -6.70 8.62 -3.21
N LEU A 110 -5.59 7.97 -3.61
CA LEU A 110 -4.47 8.65 -4.28
C LEU A 110 -4.90 9.26 -5.62
N VAL A 111 -5.78 8.59 -6.37
CA VAL A 111 -6.36 9.16 -7.60
C VAL A 111 -7.18 10.42 -7.29
N ALA A 112 -7.99 10.41 -6.21
CA ALA A 112 -8.75 11.58 -5.80
C ALA A 112 -7.85 12.69 -5.23
N LEU A 113 -6.73 12.31 -4.61
CA LEU A 113 -5.75 13.23 -4.06
C LEU A 113 -5.06 14.07 -5.14
N ALA A 114 -4.89 13.52 -6.34
CA ALA A 114 -4.32 14.24 -7.48
C ALA A 114 -5.10 15.51 -7.87
N ASP A 115 -6.36 15.65 -7.41
CA ASP A 115 -7.19 16.84 -7.64
C ASP A 115 -7.05 17.92 -6.56
N ARG A 116 -6.34 17.62 -5.48
CA ARG A 116 -6.11 18.55 -4.38
C ARG A 116 -4.88 19.42 -4.66
N PRO A 117 -4.81 20.64 -4.10
CA PRO A 117 -3.61 21.46 -4.17
C PRO A 117 -2.39 20.68 -3.67
N TRP A 118 -1.26 20.77 -4.37
CA TRP A 118 -0.04 20.02 -4.02
C TRP A 118 0.40 20.22 -2.57
N ALA A 119 0.22 21.43 -2.02
CA ALA A 119 0.56 21.76 -0.64
C ALA A 119 -0.18 20.90 0.41
N GLU A 120 -1.38 20.40 0.09
CA GLU A 120 -2.19 19.57 1.00
C GLU A 120 -1.95 18.07 0.78
N GLN A 121 -1.31 17.68 -0.33
CA GLN A 121 -1.28 16.28 -0.74
C GLN A 121 -0.43 15.40 0.18
N MET A 122 0.70 15.92 0.65
CA MET A 122 1.62 15.18 1.51
C MET A 122 0.97 14.76 2.83
N ASP A 123 0.28 15.70 3.47
CA ASP A 123 -0.43 15.45 4.71
C ASP A 123 -1.52 14.39 4.48
N ILE A 124 -2.40 14.59 3.51
CA ILE A 124 -3.51 13.65 3.27
C ILE A 124 -3.04 12.25 2.83
N ALA A 125 -1.94 12.13 2.07
CA ALA A 125 -1.43 10.84 1.56
C ALA A 125 -0.89 9.93 2.66
N PHE A 126 -0.24 10.53 3.65
CA PHE A 126 0.56 9.82 4.66
C PHE A 126 0.09 10.03 6.09
N ASP A 127 -0.79 10.99 6.34
CA ASP A 127 -1.46 11.13 7.64
C ASP A 127 -2.35 9.91 7.88
N GLN A 128 -2.03 9.21 8.95
CA GLN A 128 -2.90 8.21 9.51
C GLN A 128 -3.84 8.98 10.42
N HIS A 129 -5.12 9.07 10.07
CA HIS A 129 -6.12 9.41 11.09
C HIS A 129 -5.81 8.52 12.30
N PRO A 130 -5.47 9.09 13.48
CA PRO A 130 -5.06 8.30 14.61
C PRO A 130 -6.17 7.31 14.90
N LEU A 131 -5.77 6.05 15.13
CA LEU A 131 -6.63 4.96 15.56
C LEU A 131 -7.76 5.51 16.44
N GLN A 132 -9.01 5.29 16.04
CA GLN A 132 -10.15 5.43 16.94
C GLN A 132 -9.75 4.73 18.24
N PRO A 133 -9.65 5.43 19.38
CA PRO A 133 -9.33 4.76 20.62
C PRO A 133 -10.40 3.70 20.82
N ALA A 134 -9.92 2.47 21.05
CA ALA A 134 -10.75 1.33 21.33
C ALA A 134 -11.86 1.74 22.30
N GLN A 135 -13.10 1.41 21.97
CA GLN A 135 -14.21 1.47 22.89
C GLN A 135 -14.02 0.38 23.97
N GLN A 136 -12.99 0.57 24.80
CA GLN A 136 -12.84 0.01 26.13
C GLN A 136 -13.39 1.08 27.06
N ASP A 137 -14.69 0.97 27.36
CA ASP A 137 -15.31 1.34 28.63
C ASP A 137 -16.84 1.25 28.49
N SER A 138 -17.33 0.03 28.25
CA SER A 138 -18.74 -0.32 28.50
C SER A 138 -18.83 -1.74 29.07
N PHE A 139 -18.02 -2.03 30.10
CA PHE A 139 -18.21 -3.22 30.96
C PHE A 139 -18.10 -2.87 32.45
N ALA A 140 -18.40 -1.62 32.82
CA ALA A 140 -18.47 -1.21 34.21
C ALA A 140 -19.66 -0.27 34.42
N THR A 141 -20.88 -0.81 34.35
CA THR A 141 -22.07 -0.42 35.14
C THR A 141 -23.23 -1.30 34.69
N SER A 142 -23.44 -2.44 35.35
CA SER A 142 -24.77 -2.92 35.79
C SER A 142 -24.62 -4.29 36.47
N LEU A 143 -23.94 -4.30 37.62
CA LEU A 143 -24.23 -5.24 38.71
C LEU A 143 -24.79 -4.42 39.86
N SER A 144 -26.01 -3.93 39.67
CA SER A 144 -26.92 -3.51 40.73
C SER A 144 -28.29 -3.32 40.11
N ASN A 145 -29.06 -4.40 40.09
CA ASN A 145 -30.46 -4.28 40.39
C ASN A 145 -30.86 -5.50 41.21
N VAL A 146 -31.25 -5.18 42.45
CA VAL A 146 -32.15 -5.94 43.31
C VAL A 146 -33.49 -6.10 42.61
#